data_AF-A0A8J3H0F3-F1
#
_entry.id   AF-A0A8J3H0F3-F1
#
_cell.length_a   1.000
_cell.length_b   1.000
_cell.length_c   1.000
_cell.angle_alpha   90.00
_cell.angle_beta   90.00
_cell.angle_gamma   90.00
#
_symmetry.space_group_name_H-M   'P 1'
#
loop_
_entity.id
_entity.type
_entity.pdbx_description
1 polymer ?
#
loop_
_entity_poly.entity_id
_entity_poly.type
_entity_poly.pdbx_seq_one_letter_code
_entity_poly.pdbx_strand_id
1 'polypeptide(L)'
;MAGDFNETVKIILKSHRLTRSAAIFALLDQRNTECHWETVRALAKRAGKLKIELLYFLGTAWLHRSLKTSKSAERLGEIDRWWGGDGWRDIVELSQIEIVQAVTERFRQELGYKFVKPFPIYQREAGKKVAFYLIHASDHPEAPKLMLRAYKKICGDRSGAPSDSQGDLFE
;
A
#
# COMPACT_ATOMS: atom_id res chain seq x y z
N MET A 1 -22.91 14.58 -0.60
CA MET A 1 -22.74 13.31 0.14
C MET A 1 -21.41 12.73 -0.32
N ALA A 2 -20.38 12.74 0.54
CA ALA A 2 -19.06 12.21 0.20
C ALA A 2 -19.20 10.71 -0.03
N GLY A 3 -18.70 10.21 -1.18
CA GLY A 3 -18.83 8.80 -1.53
C GLY A 3 -17.77 7.96 -0.83
N ASP A 4 -18.19 6.93 -0.09
CA ASP A 4 -17.28 5.92 0.44
C ASP A 4 -16.74 5.07 -0.72
N PHE A 5 -15.43 5.18 -0.97
CA PHE A 5 -14.79 4.43 -2.03
C PHE A 5 -14.76 2.92 -1.73
N ASN A 6 -14.77 2.51 -0.46
CA ASN A 6 -14.79 1.10 -0.08
C ASN A 6 -16.04 0.38 -0.62
N GLU A 7 -17.13 1.12 -0.82
CA GLU A 7 -18.35 0.64 -1.46
C GLU A 7 -18.37 0.89 -2.98
N THR A 8 -17.97 2.09 -3.40
CA THR A 8 -18.01 2.51 -4.82
C THR A 8 -17.11 1.66 -5.71
N VAL A 9 -15.98 1.17 -5.19
CA VAL A 9 -15.05 0.29 -5.92
C VAL A 9 -15.74 -0.95 -6.49
N LYS A 10 -16.73 -1.52 -5.77
CA LYS A 10 -17.47 -2.71 -6.19
C LYS A 10 -18.27 -2.43 -7.46
N ILE A 11 -18.81 -1.22 -7.58
CA ILE A 11 -19.57 -0.77 -8.76
C ILE A 11 -18.62 -0.52 -9.93
N ILE A 12 -17.49 0.14 -9.69
CA ILE A 12 -16.48 0.45 -10.71
C ILE A 12 -15.91 -0.86 -11.29
N LEU A 13 -15.56 -1.83 -10.45
CA LEU A 13 -15.00 -3.11 -10.89
C LEU A 13 -15.99 -3.98 -11.66
N LYS A 14 -17.29 -3.86 -11.38
CA LYS A 14 -18.37 -4.52 -12.14
C LYS A 14 -18.75 -3.75 -13.42
N SER A 15 -18.29 -2.52 -13.56
CA SER A 15 -18.56 -1.73 -14.76
C SER A 15 -17.75 -2.24 -15.94
N HIS A 16 -18.33 -2.16 -17.14
CA HIS A 16 -17.64 -2.51 -18.39
C HIS A 16 -16.63 -1.43 -18.84
N ARG A 17 -16.31 -0.45 -17.96
CA ARG A 17 -15.39 0.65 -18.27
C ARG A 17 -13.92 0.24 -18.21
N LEU A 18 -13.60 -0.78 -17.40
CA LEU A 18 -12.23 -1.26 -17.20
C LEU A 18 -11.98 -2.48 -18.10
N THR A 19 -11.42 -2.26 -19.29
CA THR A 19 -11.17 -3.37 -20.23
C THR A 19 -10.10 -4.33 -19.68
N ARG A 20 -10.16 -5.60 -20.09
CA ARG A 20 -9.24 -6.65 -19.60
C ARG A 20 -7.78 -6.46 -20.06
N SER A 21 -7.57 -5.72 -21.14
CA SER A 21 -6.26 -5.45 -21.76
C SER A 21 -5.67 -4.10 -21.34
N ALA A 22 -6.46 -3.18 -20.78
CA ALA A 22 -5.94 -1.90 -20.32
C ALA A 22 -4.96 -2.08 -19.15
N ALA A 23 -3.88 -1.31 -19.18
CA ALA A 23 -3.07 -1.04 -18.00
C ALA A 23 -3.88 -0.16 -17.05
N ILE A 24 -4.00 -0.57 -15.79
CA ILE A 24 -4.82 0.12 -14.79
C ILE A 24 -3.99 0.27 -13.54
N PHE A 25 -4.03 1.48 -12.98
CA PHE A 25 -3.34 1.86 -11.76
C PHE A 25 -4.39 2.33 -10.75
N ALA A 26 -4.22 1.96 -9.49
CA ALA A 26 -5.03 2.47 -8.39
C ALA A 26 -4.13 3.10 -7.33
N LEU A 27 -4.28 4.42 -7.17
CA LEU A 27 -3.66 5.18 -6.09
C LEU A 27 -4.55 5.10 -4.85
N LEU A 28 -4.06 4.45 -3.81
CA LEU A 28 -4.74 4.27 -2.53
C LEU A 28 -4.11 5.23 -1.51
N ASP A 29 -4.55 6.48 -1.58
CA ASP A 29 -4.15 7.57 -0.69
C ASP A 29 -5.17 7.71 0.45
N GLN A 30 -5.04 6.83 1.44
CA GLN A 30 -5.93 6.82 2.59
C GLN A 30 -5.44 7.79 3.66
N ARG A 31 -6.38 8.35 4.44
CA ARG A 31 -6.04 8.91 5.74
C ARG A 31 -6.03 7.79 6.77
N ASN A 32 -4.84 7.42 7.23
CA ASN A 32 -4.64 6.44 8.30
C ASN A 32 -5.19 5.03 7.97
N THR A 33 -6.34 4.63 8.51
CA THR A 33 -6.91 3.27 8.37
C THR A 33 -8.28 3.29 7.68
N GLU A 34 -8.50 4.24 6.77
CA GLU A 34 -9.80 4.42 6.08
C GLU A 34 -9.97 3.47 4.86
N CYS A 35 -8.88 2.95 4.28
CA CYS A 35 -8.97 1.99 3.19
C CYS A 35 -9.07 0.57 3.76
N HIS A 36 -10.24 -0.05 3.61
CA HIS A 36 -10.48 -1.40 4.10
C HIS A 36 -9.65 -2.42 3.30
N TRP A 37 -9.14 -3.46 3.97
CA TRP A 37 -8.36 -4.50 3.30
C TRP A 37 -9.17 -5.20 2.20
N GLU A 38 -10.48 -5.33 2.39
CA GLU A 38 -11.37 -5.91 1.37
C GLU A 38 -11.38 -5.10 0.07
N THR A 39 -11.24 -3.78 0.14
CA THR A 39 -11.11 -2.92 -1.04
C THR A 39 -9.81 -3.19 -1.79
N VAL A 40 -8.70 -3.35 -1.06
CA VAL A 40 -7.40 -3.72 -1.65
C VAL A 40 -7.48 -5.10 -2.30
N ARG A 41 -8.10 -6.08 -1.63
CA ARG A 41 -8.35 -7.43 -2.16
C ARG A 41 -9.21 -7.40 -3.42
N ALA A 42 -10.30 -6.62 -3.42
CA ALA A 42 -11.19 -6.50 -4.58
C ALA A 42 -10.45 -5.96 -5.81
N LEU A 43 -9.60 -4.94 -5.64
CA LEU A 43 -8.77 -4.40 -6.73
C LEU A 43 -7.77 -5.45 -7.23
N ALA A 44 -7.08 -6.15 -6.33
CA ALA A 44 -6.08 -7.17 -6.68
C ALA A 44 -6.66 -8.43 -7.34
N LYS A 45 -7.94 -8.71 -7.13
CA LYS A 45 -8.67 -9.84 -7.73
C LYS A 45 -9.35 -9.50 -9.06
N ARG A 46 -9.30 -8.25 -9.54
CA ARG A 46 -9.91 -7.90 -10.83
C ARG A 46 -9.39 -8.81 -11.95
N ALA A 47 -10.30 -9.43 -12.69
CA ALA A 47 -9.96 -10.20 -13.88
C ALA A 47 -9.32 -9.30 -14.95
N GLY A 48 -8.17 -9.72 -15.47
CA GLY A 48 -7.42 -9.01 -16.49
C GLY A 48 -6.22 -9.83 -16.95
N LYS A 49 -5.54 -9.38 -18.01
CA LYS A 49 -4.25 -10.00 -18.40
C LYS A 49 -3.19 -9.81 -17.32
N LEU A 50 -3.24 -8.67 -16.64
CA LEU A 50 -2.43 -8.30 -15.48
C LEU A 50 -3.35 -7.76 -14.38
N LYS A 51 -2.90 -7.89 -13.13
CA LYS A 51 -3.53 -7.23 -11.99
C LYS A 51 -3.49 -5.71 -12.15
N ILE A 52 -4.39 -5.02 -11.46
CA ILE A 52 -4.29 -3.57 -11.29
C ILE A 52 -3.00 -3.28 -10.54
N GLU A 53 -2.21 -2.32 -11.01
CA GLU A 53 -1.03 -1.87 -10.26
C GLU A 53 -1.47 -1.01 -9.08
N LEU A 54 -1.08 -1.40 -7.87
CA LEU A 54 -1.47 -0.70 -6.65
C LEU A 54 -0.35 0.22 -6.19
N LEU A 55 -0.71 1.46 -5.89
CA LEU A 55 0.12 2.48 -5.30
C LEU A 55 -0.47 2.82 -3.93
N TYR A 56 -0.06 2.11 -2.89
CA TYR A 56 -0.66 2.19 -1.56
C TYR A 56 0.16 3.08 -0.62
N PHE A 57 -0.41 4.18 -0.17
CA PHE A 57 0.23 5.04 0.83
C PHE A 57 0.02 4.50 2.25
N LEU A 58 1.13 4.12 2.89
CA LEU A 58 1.18 3.71 4.28
C LEU A 58 1.80 4.83 5.13
N GLY A 59 0.99 5.52 5.93
CA GLY A 59 1.43 6.63 6.80
C GLY A 59 2.13 6.19 8.08
N THR A 60 3.33 5.61 7.96
CA THR A 60 4.07 5.01 9.09
C THR A 60 4.43 5.99 10.21
N ALA A 61 4.60 7.28 9.90
CA ALA A 61 4.96 8.29 10.90
C ALA A 61 3.92 8.48 12.02
N TRP A 62 2.66 8.16 11.75
CA TRP A 62 1.53 8.32 12.68
C TRP A 62 0.84 7.00 13.00
N LEU A 63 0.96 5.99 12.13
CA LEU A 63 0.26 4.71 12.24
C LEU A 63 0.49 4.04 13.59
N HIS A 64 1.75 3.84 13.99
CA HIS A 64 2.09 3.16 15.24
C HIS A 64 1.43 3.84 16.47
N ARG A 65 1.46 5.18 16.52
CA ARG A 65 0.77 5.93 17.57
C ARG A 65 -0.73 5.71 17.50
N SER A 66 -1.31 5.83 16.30
CA SER A 66 -2.75 5.63 16.11
C SER A 66 -3.21 4.25 16.55
N LEU A 67 -2.44 3.19 16.28
CA LEU A 67 -2.80 1.84 16.68
C LEU A 67 -2.77 1.69 18.21
N LYS A 68 -1.69 2.15 18.87
CA LYS A 68 -1.54 2.05 20.34
C LYS A 68 -2.59 2.82 21.14
N THR A 69 -2.97 4.01 20.66
CA THR A 69 -3.88 4.90 21.41
C THR A 69 -5.35 4.62 21.15
N SER A 70 -5.69 3.75 20.19
CA SER A 70 -7.08 3.44 19.87
C SER A 70 -7.71 2.56 20.94
N LYS A 71 -8.84 3.00 21.51
CA LYS A 71 -9.54 2.31 22.62
C LYS A 71 -11.04 2.16 22.42
N SER A 72 -11.69 3.07 21.71
CA SER A 72 -13.13 3.00 21.44
C SER A 72 -13.46 1.84 20.50
N ALA A 73 -14.57 1.15 20.75
CA ALA A 73 -15.02 0.03 19.92
C ALA A 73 -15.15 0.38 18.43
N GLU A 74 -15.64 1.58 18.11
CA GLU A 74 -15.74 2.09 16.75
C GLU A 74 -14.37 2.13 16.04
N ARG A 75 -13.41 2.84 16.64
CA ARG A 75 -12.03 2.92 16.14
C ARG A 75 -11.35 1.56 16.01
N LEU A 76 -11.57 0.64 16.97
CA LEU A 76 -11.03 -0.73 16.87
C LEU A 76 -11.63 -1.47 15.67
N GLY A 77 -12.95 -1.33 15.45
CA GLY A 77 -13.62 -1.90 14.29
C GLY A 77 -13.15 -1.31 12.95
N GLU A 78 -12.78 -0.03 12.90
CA GLU A 78 -12.15 0.57 11.72
C GLU A 78 -10.77 -0.05 11.43
N ILE A 79 -9.95 -0.23 12.47
CA ILE A 79 -8.63 -0.84 12.32
C ILE A 79 -8.77 -2.32 11.92
N ASP A 80 -9.73 -3.05 12.49
CA ASP A 80 -10.05 -4.42 12.10
C ASP A 80 -10.42 -4.47 10.60
N ARG A 81 -11.22 -3.53 10.09
CA ARG A 81 -11.57 -3.46 8.64
C ARG A 81 -10.38 -3.09 7.75
N TRP A 82 -9.54 -2.15 8.20
CA TRP A 82 -8.32 -1.75 7.49
C TRP A 82 -7.32 -2.88 7.37
N TRP A 83 -7.12 -3.65 8.44
CA TRP A 83 -6.24 -4.80 8.41
C TRP A 83 -6.90 -6.03 7.79
N GLY A 84 -8.23 -6.12 7.84
CA GLY A 84 -8.99 -7.28 7.39
C GLY A 84 -9.09 -8.39 8.43
N GLY A 85 -9.04 -8.05 9.71
CA GLY A 85 -9.07 -8.95 10.86
C GLY A 85 -8.43 -8.32 12.09
N ASP A 86 -8.40 -9.06 13.20
CA ASP A 86 -7.86 -8.63 14.49
C ASP A 86 -6.33 -8.71 14.62
N GLY A 87 -5.67 -9.42 13.71
CA GLY A 87 -4.21 -9.60 13.67
C GLY A 87 -3.37 -8.32 13.52
N TRP A 88 -4.00 -7.14 13.39
CA TRP A 88 -3.25 -5.87 13.50
C TRP A 88 -2.68 -5.68 14.91
N ARG A 89 -3.27 -6.34 15.91
CA ARG A 89 -2.80 -6.31 17.30
C ARG A 89 -1.35 -6.81 17.41
N ASP A 90 -0.95 -7.74 16.56
CA ASP A 90 0.42 -8.28 16.55
C ASP A 90 1.43 -7.26 15.98
N ILE A 91 0.99 -6.39 15.06
CA ILE A 91 1.87 -5.38 14.46
C ILE A 91 2.01 -4.12 15.31
N VAL A 92 1.26 -4.01 16.41
CA VAL A 92 1.28 -2.83 17.30
C VAL A 92 2.65 -2.62 17.93
N GLU A 93 3.37 -3.70 18.24
CA GLU A 93 4.69 -3.64 18.87
C GLU A 93 5.86 -3.66 17.87
N LEU A 94 5.57 -3.79 16.58
CA LEU A 94 6.58 -3.78 15.54
C LEU A 94 7.12 -2.37 15.29
N SER A 95 8.40 -2.30 14.91
CA SER A 95 9.02 -1.09 14.40
C SER A 95 8.36 -0.63 13.09
N GLN A 96 8.59 0.61 12.69
CA GLN A 96 8.01 1.15 11.45
C GLN A 96 8.41 0.33 10.21
N ILE A 97 9.66 -0.14 10.15
CA ILE A 97 10.14 -0.93 9.01
C ILE A 97 9.52 -2.33 9.01
N GLU A 98 9.34 -2.94 10.18
CA GLU A 98 8.68 -4.24 10.31
C GLU A 98 7.19 -4.17 9.93
N ILE A 99 6.50 -3.06 10.25
CA ILE A 99 5.11 -2.85 9.78
C ILE A 99 5.08 -2.74 8.24
N VAL A 100 6.02 -2.00 7.64
CA VAL A 100 6.11 -1.90 6.18
C VAL A 100 6.36 -3.26 5.55
N GLN A 101 7.26 -4.05 6.14
CA GLN A 101 7.55 -5.41 5.70
C GLN A 101 6.31 -6.30 5.83
N ALA A 102 5.59 -6.24 6.95
CA ALA A 102 4.36 -6.99 7.16
C ALA A 102 3.31 -6.65 6.09
N VAL A 103 3.06 -5.36 5.82
CA VAL A 103 2.11 -4.96 4.76
C VAL A 103 2.60 -5.42 3.39
N THR A 104 3.89 -5.23 3.08
CA THR A 104 4.48 -5.65 1.80
C THR A 104 4.34 -7.16 1.60
N GLU A 105 4.52 -7.95 2.66
CA GLU A 105 4.41 -9.40 2.60
C GLU A 105 2.97 -9.87 2.39
N ARG A 106 2.00 -9.18 2.97
CA ARG A 106 0.58 -9.43 2.68
C ARG A 106 0.24 -9.17 1.22
N PHE A 107 0.81 -8.15 0.59
CA PHE A 107 0.65 -7.94 -0.86
C PHE A 107 1.26 -9.08 -1.69
N ARG A 108 2.37 -9.68 -1.25
CA ARG A 108 2.96 -10.84 -1.94
C ARG A 108 2.15 -12.11 -1.72
N GLN A 109 1.92 -12.49 -0.46
CA GLN A 109 1.37 -13.78 -0.08
C GLN A 109 -0.15 -13.83 -0.19
N GLU A 110 -0.87 -12.81 0.33
CA GLU A 110 -2.34 -12.82 0.32
C GLU A 110 -2.91 -12.35 -1.02
N LEU A 111 -2.28 -11.34 -1.64
CA LEU A 111 -2.79 -10.75 -2.90
C LEU A 111 -2.13 -11.34 -4.16
N GLY A 112 -1.01 -12.04 -4.01
CA GLY A 112 -0.33 -12.75 -5.10
C GLY A 112 0.42 -11.83 -6.07
N TYR A 113 0.85 -10.63 -5.64
CA TYR A 113 1.64 -9.75 -6.50
C TYR A 113 3.08 -10.24 -6.64
N LYS A 114 3.58 -10.28 -7.88
CA LYS A 114 4.95 -10.74 -8.18
C LYS A 114 6.03 -9.73 -7.78
N PHE A 115 5.74 -8.44 -7.95
CA PHE A 115 6.67 -7.34 -7.68
C PHE A 115 6.03 -6.43 -6.64
N VAL A 116 6.59 -6.39 -5.42
CA VAL A 116 6.13 -5.49 -4.36
C VAL A 116 7.34 -4.77 -3.76
N LYS A 117 7.33 -3.43 -3.86
CA LYS A 117 8.43 -2.56 -3.43
C LYS A 117 7.90 -1.38 -2.60
N PRO A 118 8.36 -1.21 -1.35
CA PRO A 118 8.07 -0.03 -0.56
C PRO A 118 9.05 1.11 -0.92
N PHE A 119 8.52 2.27 -1.25
CA PHE A 119 9.29 3.49 -1.55
C PHE A 119 9.09 4.50 -0.40
N PRO A 120 10.13 4.85 0.38
CA PRO A 120 9.97 5.81 1.47
C PRO A 120 9.70 7.22 0.94
N ILE A 121 8.85 7.98 1.60
CA ILE A 121 8.55 9.38 1.28
C ILE A 121 8.80 10.21 2.53
N TYR A 122 9.73 11.16 2.43
CA TYR A 122 10.25 11.93 3.56
C TYR A 122 9.43 13.20 3.80
N GLN A 123 9.33 13.61 5.07
CA GLN A 123 8.50 14.74 5.49
C GLN A 123 9.03 16.11 4.98
N ARG A 124 10.31 16.19 4.57
CA ARG A 124 10.97 17.38 4.02
C ARG A 124 12.07 16.94 3.05
N GLU A 125 12.43 17.81 2.10
CA GLU A 125 13.51 17.54 1.13
C GLU A 125 14.89 17.29 1.76
N ALA A 126 15.18 17.75 2.99
CA ALA A 126 16.43 17.45 3.70
C ALA A 126 16.25 16.55 4.94
N GLY A 127 15.04 16.05 5.18
CA GLY A 127 14.70 15.32 6.39
C GLY A 127 15.07 13.84 6.33
N LYS A 128 15.51 13.28 7.46
CA LYS A 128 15.72 11.82 7.61
C LYS A 128 14.44 11.06 7.98
N LYS A 129 13.37 11.77 8.36
CA LYS A 129 12.13 11.16 8.83
C LYS A 129 11.22 10.79 7.66
N VAL A 130 10.95 9.50 7.53
CA VAL A 130 9.96 8.96 6.60
C VAL A 130 8.56 9.26 7.12
N ALA A 131 7.75 9.94 6.31
CA ALA A 131 6.35 10.25 6.60
C ALA A 131 5.43 9.12 6.12
N PHE A 132 5.70 8.60 4.93
CA PHE A 132 4.93 7.54 4.29
C PHE A 132 5.85 6.53 3.63
N TYR A 133 5.36 5.31 3.44
CA TYR A 133 5.87 4.41 2.42
C TYR A 133 4.82 4.27 1.33
N LEU A 134 5.21 4.51 0.08
CA LEU A 134 4.43 4.14 -1.07
C LEU A 134 4.74 2.68 -1.41
N ILE A 135 3.83 1.78 -1.08
CA ILE A 135 3.94 0.38 -1.43
C ILE A 135 3.40 0.22 -2.85
N HIS A 136 4.32 -0.01 -3.79
CA HIS A 136 3.99 -0.27 -5.18
C HIS A 136 3.92 -1.79 -5.40
N ALA A 137 2.81 -2.27 -5.96
CA ALA A 137 2.60 -3.68 -6.26
C ALA A 137 2.12 -3.87 -7.71
N SER A 138 2.81 -4.73 -8.45
CA SER A 138 2.50 -5.05 -9.85
C SER A 138 2.87 -6.49 -10.19
N ASP A 139 2.28 -7.01 -11.27
CA ASP A 139 2.64 -8.28 -11.90
C ASP A 139 3.50 -8.09 -13.15
N HIS A 140 3.71 -6.85 -13.60
CA HIS A 140 4.47 -6.54 -14.80
C HIS A 140 5.97 -6.39 -14.48
N PRO A 141 6.88 -7.11 -15.18
CA PRO A 141 8.31 -7.10 -14.86
C PRO A 141 9.00 -5.74 -15.03
N GLU A 142 8.49 -4.89 -15.92
CA GLU A 142 9.03 -3.52 -16.11
C GLU A 142 8.48 -2.49 -15.12
N ALA A 143 7.36 -2.77 -14.44
CA ALA A 143 6.74 -1.82 -13.51
C ALA A 143 7.68 -1.39 -12.35
N PRO A 144 8.42 -2.28 -11.66
CA PRO A 144 9.35 -1.84 -10.61
C PRO A 144 10.45 -0.93 -11.13
N LYS A 145 11.00 -1.20 -12.32
CA LYS A 145 12.05 -0.37 -12.95
C LYS A 145 11.53 1.02 -13.30
N LEU A 146 10.33 1.09 -13.89
CA LEU A 146 9.68 2.36 -14.23
C LEU A 146 9.37 3.17 -12.97
N MET A 147 8.85 2.52 -11.92
CA MET A 147 8.58 3.18 -10.65
C MET A 147 9.85 3.65 -9.95
N LEU A 148 10.94 2.87 -9.99
CA LEU A 148 12.21 3.31 -9.42
C LEU A 148 12.75 4.56 -10.14
N ARG A 149 12.70 4.56 -11.47
CA ARG A 149 13.11 5.73 -12.27
C ARG A 149 12.26 6.95 -11.96
N ALA A 150 10.94 6.78 -11.84
CA ALA A 150 10.02 7.85 -11.47
C ALA A 150 10.32 8.39 -10.06
N TYR A 151 10.51 7.49 -9.09
CA TYR A 151 10.85 7.84 -7.72
C TYR A 151 12.18 8.61 -7.65
N LYS A 152 13.25 8.11 -8.29
CA LYS A 152 14.56 8.79 -8.34
C LYS A 152 14.47 10.17 -8.98
N LYS A 153 13.65 10.33 -10.01
CA LYS A 153 13.44 11.64 -10.66
C LYS A 153 12.80 12.67 -9.73
N ILE A 154 11.87 12.24 -8.87
CA ILE A 154 11.14 13.14 -7.97
C ILE A 154 11.87 13.36 -6.66
N CYS A 155 12.42 12.30 -6.06
CA CYS A 155 13.00 12.32 -4.71
C CYS A 155 14.53 12.42 -4.69
N GLY A 156 15.20 12.22 -5.83
CA GLY A 156 16.65 12.04 -5.90
C GLY A 156 17.09 10.65 -5.41
N ASP A 157 18.40 10.47 -5.25
CA ASP A 157 18.96 9.29 -4.60
C ASP A 157 18.86 9.45 -3.07
N ARG A 158 18.20 8.50 -2.40
CA ARG A 158 17.83 8.61 -0.98
C ARG A 158 18.15 7.31 -0.25
N SER A 159 18.72 7.43 0.94
CA SER A 159 19.02 6.27 1.80
C SER A 159 17.76 5.49 2.16
N GLY A 160 17.68 4.22 1.78
CA GLY A 160 16.52 3.35 2.00
C GLY A 160 15.52 3.33 0.84
N ALA A 161 15.81 4.00 -0.29
CA ALA A 161 15.10 3.76 -1.54
C ALA A 161 15.39 2.33 -2.03
N PRO A 162 14.38 1.59 -2.53
CA PRO A 162 14.62 0.26 -3.07
C PRO A 162 15.48 0.33 -4.34
N SER A 163 16.36 -0.64 -4.54
CA SER A 163 17.08 -0.85 -5.80
C SER A 163 16.21 -1.50 -6.88
N ASP A 164 16.75 -1.57 -8.09
CA ASP A 164 16.23 -2.35 -9.22
C ASP A 164 16.24 -3.87 -8.91
N SER A 165 17.07 -4.34 -7.98
CA SER A 165 17.07 -5.72 -7.50
C SER A 165 15.85 -6.00 -6.64
N GLN A 166 15.17 -7.13 -6.86
CA GLN A 166 14.02 -7.54 -6.04
C GLN A 166 14.38 -7.76 -4.56
N GLY A 167 15.65 -8.00 -4.23
CA GLY A 167 16.15 -8.39 -2.90
C GLY A 167 16.39 -7.29 -1.86
N ASP A 168 16.15 -6.02 -2.16
CA ASP A 168 16.66 -4.90 -1.33
C ASP A 168 15.87 -4.57 -0.04
N LEU A 169 15.29 -5.59 0.59
CA LEU A 169 14.98 -5.53 2.01
C LEU A 169 16.05 -6.26 2.84
N PHE A 170 17.12 -6.76 2.21
CA PHE A 170 18.10 -7.69 2.77
C PHE A 170 19.56 -7.21 2.74
N GLU A 171 19.81 -5.91 2.88
CA GLU A 171 21.11 -5.37 3.36
C GLU A 171 20.88 -4.19 4.30
#